data_AF-A0A963NVZ1-F1
#
_entry.id   AF-A0A963NVZ1-F1
#
_cell.length_a   1.000
_cell.length_b   1.000
_cell.length_c   1.000
_cell.angle_alpha   90.00
_cell.angle_beta   90.00
_cell.angle_gamma   90.00
#
_symmetry.space_group_name_H-M   'P 1'
#
loop_
_entity.id
_entity.type
_entity.pdbx_description
1 polymer ?
#
loop_
_entity_poly.entity_id
_entity_poly.type
_entity_poly.pdbx_seq_one_letter_code
_entity_poly.pdbx_strand_id
1 'polypeptide(L)'
;MALCLLALAPFGAAQAAQVLFIATSNVPTGKFRQLADIARPHGIELQVRYLERLPVDTDEGLFKGFDAVFFDSYLQDVVQDRLARALPGLHAPNAWLYDAKPAWGGGLPEPVARRLITYYSNGGRQNFEGFFATLAAQLQGRAAPGVPEPVVFPKTAVYHPRAPGLVVADPVAWLR
;
A
#
# COMPACT_ATOMS: atom_id res chain seq x y z
N MET A 1 -1.90 -31.69 47.86
CA MET A 1 -1.88 -31.63 46.38
C MET A 1 -2.59 -30.37 45.94
N ALA A 2 -1.83 -29.34 45.54
CA ALA A 2 -2.38 -28.09 45.02
C ALA A 2 -2.65 -28.25 43.52
N LEU A 3 -3.90 -28.08 43.11
CA LEU A 3 -4.34 -28.15 41.72
C LEU A 3 -4.19 -26.76 41.09
N CYS A 4 -3.14 -26.54 40.30
CA CYS A 4 -2.98 -25.33 39.49
C CYS A 4 -3.95 -25.36 38.31
N LEU A 5 -4.99 -24.54 38.35
CA LEU A 5 -5.82 -24.18 37.20
C LEU A 5 -5.02 -23.23 36.29
N LEU A 6 -4.49 -23.75 35.18
CA LEU A 6 -4.04 -22.90 34.07
C LEU A 6 -5.26 -22.29 33.39
N ALA A 7 -5.47 -20.98 33.58
CA ALA A 7 -6.38 -20.21 32.77
C ALA A 7 -5.79 -20.04 31.36
N LEU A 8 -6.32 -20.76 30.37
CA LEU A 8 -6.10 -20.43 28.96
C LEU A 8 -6.86 -19.14 28.66
N ALA A 9 -6.13 -18.03 28.55
CA ALA A 9 -6.68 -16.82 27.93
C ALA A 9 -6.93 -17.10 26.44
N PRO A 10 -8.10 -16.74 25.87
CA PRO A 10 -8.32 -16.86 24.45
C PRO A 10 -7.37 -15.86 23.75
N PHE A 11 -6.44 -16.39 22.95
CA PHE A 11 -5.76 -15.59 21.94
C PHE A 11 -6.83 -15.10 20.97
N GLY A 12 -7.34 -13.89 21.17
CA GLY A 12 -8.15 -13.21 20.18
C GLY A 12 -7.33 -13.13 18.91
N ALA A 13 -7.80 -13.79 17.83
CA ALA A 13 -7.20 -13.61 16.52
C ALA A 13 -7.27 -12.11 16.21
N ALA A 14 -6.11 -11.46 16.08
CA ALA A 14 -6.06 -10.07 15.66
C ALA A 14 -6.73 -9.99 14.28
N GLN A 15 -7.84 -9.25 14.19
CA GLN A 15 -8.55 -9.07 12.92
C GLN A 15 -7.61 -8.38 11.93
N ALA A 16 -7.53 -8.90 10.71
CA ALA A 16 -6.70 -8.31 9.67
C ALA A 16 -7.23 -6.94 9.27
N ALA A 17 -6.33 -5.96 9.16
CA ALA A 17 -6.67 -4.62 8.72
C ALA A 17 -7.17 -4.63 7.27
N GLN A 18 -8.27 -3.94 7.01
CA GLN A 18 -8.88 -3.85 5.69
C GLN A 18 -8.30 -2.64 4.96
N VAL A 19 -7.61 -2.87 3.85
CA VAL A 19 -6.98 -1.79 3.07
C VAL A 19 -7.60 -1.72 1.68
N LEU A 20 -8.07 -0.54 1.29
CA LEU A 20 -8.66 -0.29 -0.01
C LEU A 20 -7.66 0.37 -0.96
N PHE A 21 -7.54 -0.16 -2.17
CA PHE A 21 -6.94 0.52 -3.30
C PHE A 21 -8.02 0.95 -4.30
N ILE A 22 -8.04 2.23 -4.64
CA ILE A 22 -8.75 2.76 -5.80
C ILE A 22 -7.74 2.87 -6.95
N ALA A 23 -7.99 2.16 -8.04
CA ALA A 23 -7.09 2.14 -9.19
C ALA A 23 -7.84 2.50 -10.48
N THR A 24 -7.12 2.99 -11.48
CA THR A 24 -7.65 3.12 -12.84
C THR A 24 -7.25 1.91 -13.69
N SER A 25 -8.01 1.67 -14.77
CA SER A 25 -7.92 0.48 -15.63
C SER A 25 -6.55 0.25 -16.29
N ASN A 26 -5.71 1.28 -16.38
CA ASN A 26 -4.32 1.16 -16.83
C ASN A 26 -3.41 0.40 -15.85
N VAL A 27 -3.86 0.17 -14.60
CA VAL A 27 -3.12 -0.61 -13.61
C VAL A 27 -3.50 -2.09 -13.73
N PRO A 28 -2.56 -2.99 -14.08
CA PRO A 28 -2.86 -4.41 -14.27
C PRO A 28 -3.36 -5.10 -13.00
N THR A 29 -4.43 -5.90 -13.11
CA THR A 29 -4.98 -6.66 -11.97
C THR A 29 -3.97 -7.63 -11.34
N GLY A 30 -3.00 -8.12 -12.12
CA GLY A 30 -1.91 -8.95 -11.62
C GLY A 30 -1.09 -8.28 -10.51
N LYS A 31 -0.92 -6.95 -10.56
CA LYS A 31 -0.25 -6.16 -9.52
C LYS A 31 -0.93 -6.36 -8.17
N PHE A 32 -2.26 -6.22 -8.12
CA PHE A 32 -3.02 -6.31 -6.87
C PHE A 32 -3.06 -7.73 -6.28
N ARG A 33 -2.96 -8.77 -7.12
CA ARG A 33 -2.78 -10.16 -6.63
C ARG A 33 -1.44 -10.29 -5.90
N GLN A 34 -0.37 -9.81 -6.51
CA GLN A 34 0.95 -9.80 -5.88
C GLN A 34 0.96 -8.96 -4.60
N LEU A 35 0.36 -7.77 -4.61
CA LEU A 35 0.26 -6.91 -3.42
C LEU A 35 -0.53 -7.60 -2.29
N ALA A 36 -1.63 -8.27 -2.60
CA ALA A 36 -2.41 -9.02 -1.61
C ALA A 36 -1.59 -10.16 -0.96
N ASP A 37 -0.80 -10.89 -1.75
CA ASP A 37 0.08 -11.94 -1.23
C ASP A 37 1.20 -11.38 -0.34
N ILE A 38 1.75 -10.21 -0.68
CA ILE A 38 2.75 -9.53 0.14
C ILE A 38 2.12 -8.94 1.42
N ALA A 39 0.88 -8.46 1.36
CA ALA A 39 0.20 -7.84 2.50
C ALA A 39 -0.24 -8.85 3.57
N ARG A 40 -0.63 -10.06 3.17
CA ARG A 40 -1.22 -11.08 4.05
C ARG A 40 -0.37 -11.41 5.29
N PRO A 41 0.96 -11.63 5.20
CA PRO A 41 1.80 -11.86 6.38
C PRO A 41 1.86 -10.70 7.37
N HIS A 42 1.51 -9.48 6.94
CA HIS A 42 1.43 -8.30 7.80
C HIS A 42 0.05 -8.13 8.45
N GLY A 43 -0.86 -9.09 8.29
CA GLY A 43 -2.22 -9.01 8.82
C GLY A 43 -3.05 -7.95 8.10
N ILE A 44 -2.82 -7.76 6.79
CA ILE A 44 -3.56 -6.82 5.95
C ILE A 44 -4.30 -7.60 4.86
N GLU A 45 -5.60 -7.38 4.77
CA GLU A 45 -6.44 -7.83 3.67
C GLU A 45 -6.62 -6.68 2.68
N LEU A 46 -6.15 -6.89 1.45
CA LEU A 46 -6.19 -5.89 0.39
C LEU A 46 -7.43 -6.07 -0.47
N GLN A 47 -8.19 -4.99 -0.64
CA GLN A 47 -9.26 -4.89 -1.61
C GLN A 47 -8.88 -3.87 -2.68
N VAL A 48 -9.16 -4.19 -3.94
CA VAL A 48 -9.05 -3.22 -5.04
C VAL A 48 -10.45 -2.91 -5.60
N ARG A 49 -10.69 -1.65 -5.91
CA ARG A 49 -11.82 -1.17 -6.71
C ARG A 49 -11.28 -0.37 -7.87
N TYR A 50 -11.71 -0.73 -9.07
CA TYR A 50 -11.37 0.02 -10.27
C TYR A 50 -12.37 1.15 -10.46
N LEU A 51 -11.88 2.38 -10.64
CA LEU A 51 -12.69 3.58 -10.76
C LEU A 51 -13.80 3.43 -11.81
N GLU A 52 -13.47 2.84 -12.95
CA GLU A 52 -14.38 2.66 -14.09
C GLU A 52 -15.49 1.65 -13.81
N ARG A 53 -15.34 0.82 -12.77
CA ARG A 53 -16.33 -0.17 -12.34
C ARG A 53 -17.16 0.30 -11.15
N LEU A 54 -16.83 1.44 -10.56
CA LEU A 54 -17.64 2.02 -9.48
C LEU A 54 -18.92 2.65 -10.06
N PRO A 55 -20.08 2.46 -9.40
CA PRO A 55 -21.30 3.17 -9.74
C PRO A 55 -21.10 4.68 -9.84
N VAL A 56 -21.84 5.35 -10.73
CA VAL A 56 -21.74 6.81 -10.96
C VAL A 56 -22.09 7.60 -9.70
N ASP A 57 -22.99 7.05 -8.90
CA ASP A 57 -23.55 7.60 -7.68
C ASP A 57 -22.87 7.07 -6.41
N THR A 58 -21.66 6.50 -6.53
CA THR A 58 -20.86 6.05 -5.38
C THR A 58 -20.72 7.17 -4.36
N ASP A 59 -21.14 6.90 -3.13
CA ASP A 59 -21.19 7.85 -2.02
C ASP A 59 -20.08 7.61 -0.98
N GLU A 60 -20.16 8.32 0.14
CA GLU A 60 -19.24 8.23 1.27
C GLU A 60 -19.10 6.80 1.84
N GLY A 61 -20.11 5.95 1.60
CA GLY A 61 -20.10 4.54 2.01
C GLY A 61 -18.98 3.73 1.38
N LEU A 62 -18.36 4.21 0.30
CA LEU A 62 -17.21 3.57 -0.36
C LEU A 62 -16.06 3.23 0.61
N PHE A 63 -15.81 4.10 1.58
CA PHE A 63 -14.65 3.99 2.49
C PHE A 63 -14.99 3.32 3.82
N LYS A 64 -16.26 2.98 4.06
CA LYS A 64 -16.70 2.42 5.33
C LYS A 64 -16.06 1.06 5.60
N GLY A 65 -15.45 0.93 6.79
CA GLY A 65 -14.85 -0.33 7.25
C GLY A 65 -13.43 -0.59 6.75
N PHE A 66 -12.81 0.37 6.06
CA PHE A 66 -11.39 0.31 5.70
C PHE A 66 -10.53 1.08 6.70
N ASP A 67 -9.41 0.48 7.09
CA ASP A 67 -8.42 1.03 8.01
C ASP A 67 -7.41 1.95 7.29
N ALA A 68 -7.24 1.79 5.98
CA ALA A 68 -6.49 2.72 5.13
C ALA A 68 -6.99 2.68 3.67
N VAL A 69 -6.79 3.78 2.94
CA VAL A 69 -7.20 3.92 1.53
C VAL A 69 -6.07 4.49 0.68
N PHE A 70 -5.81 3.88 -0.47
CA PHE A 70 -4.77 4.33 -1.40
C PHE A 70 -5.29 4.52 -2.81
N PHE A 71 -4.82 5.57 -3.48
CA PHE A 71 -5.15 5.86 -4.87
C PHE A 71 -3.96 5.55 -5.77
N ASP A 72 -4.08 4.53 -6.62
CA ASP A 72 -3.11 4.13 -7.63
C ASP A 72 -3.57 4.61 -9.01
N SER A 73 -3.32 5.90 -9.28
CA SER A 73 -3.62 6.51 -10.56
C SER A 73 -2.79 7.77 -10.77
N TYR A 74 -2.32 7.97 -12.00
CA TYR A 74 -1.76 9.25 -12.44
C TYR A 74 -2.86 10.24 -12.84
N LEU A 75 -4.10 9.78 -13.05
CA LEU A 75 -5.27 10.58 -13.45
C LEU A 75 -5.99 11.16 -12.22
N GLN A 76 -5.26 11.84 -11.33
CA GLN A 76 -5.80 12.26 -10.03
C GLN A 76 -7.05 13.13 -10.17
N ASP A 77 -7.06 14.09 -11.07
CA ASP A 77 -8.19 15.00 -11.25
C ASP A 77 -9.45 14.23 -11.70
N VAL A 78 -9.29 13.23 -12.58
CA VAL A 78 -10.40 12.34 -13.01
C VAL A 78 -10.94 11.51 -11.85
N VAL A 79 -10.05 10.97 -11.01
CA VAL A 79 -10.46 10.21 -9.81
C VAL A 79 -11.20 11.13 -8.84
N GLN A 80 -10.69 12.34 -8.62
CA GLN A 80 -11.30 13.33 -7.74
C GLN A 80 -12.70 13.71 -8.20
N ASP A 81 -12.86 14.05 -9.48
CA ASP A 81 -14.15 14.39 -10.08
C ASP A 81 -15.14 13.23 -9.98
N ARG A 82 -14.68 12.01 -10.30
CA ARG A 82 -15.53 10.81 -10.29
C ARG A 82 -15.95 10.40 -8.87
N LEU A 83 -15.14 10.69 -7.87
CA LEU A 83 -15.40 10.36 -6.48
C LEU A 83 -15.79 11.59 -5.64
N ALA A 84 -16.20 12.70 -6.26
CA ALA A 84 -16.51 13.94 -5.56
C ALA A 84 -17.57 13.79 -4.45
N ARG A 85 -18.51 12.83 -4.60
CA ARG A 85 -19.52 12.50 -3.57
C ARG A 85 -19.00 11.56 -2.48
N ALA A 86 -17.99 10.74 -2.79
CA ALA A 86 -17.44 9.77 -1.85
C ALA A 86 -16.33 10.36 -0.98
N LEU A 87 -15.44 11.17 -1.58
CA LEU A 87 -14.25 11.74 -0.93
C LEU A 87 -14.51 12.48 0.39
N PRO A 88 -15.63 13.20 0.60
CA PRO A 88 -15.93 13.81 1.90
C PRO A 88 -15.98 12.80 3.07
N GLY A 89 -16.37 11.54 2.80
CA GLY A 89 -16.39 10.47 3.80
C GLY A 89 -15.04 9.77 4.05
N LEU A 90 -13.97 10.22 3.37
CA LEU A 90 -12.64 9.61 3.51
C LEU A 90 -11.94 10.15 4.77
N HIS A 91 -12.15 9.46 5.89
CA HIS A 91 -11.51 9.80 7.16
C HIS A 91 -10.32 8.89 7.52
N ALA A 92 -10.28 7.67 6.98
CA ALA A 92 -9.18 6.73 7.22
C ALA A 92 -7.85 7.28 6.67
N PRO A 93 -6.69 6.91 7.27
CA PRO A 93 -5.37 7.22 6.74
C PRO A 93 -5.29 6.91 5.24
N ASN A 94 -4.87 7.89 4.44
CA ASN A 94 -4.88 7.74 2.99
C ASN A 94 -3.74 8.45 2.28
N ALA A 95 -3.40 7.95 1.09
CA ALA A 95 -2.41 8.57 0.21
C ALA A 95 -2.68 8.33 -1.28
N TRP A 96 -2.31 9.32 -2.08
CA TRP A 96 -2.23 9.26 -3.54
C TRP A 96 -0.81 8.85 -3.93
N LEU A 97 -0.69 7.70 -4.58
CA LEU A 97 0.59 6.99 -4.72
C LEU A 97 1.38 7.40 -5.97
N TYR A 98 0.84 8.30 -6.79
CA TYR A 98 1.58 8.90 -7.90
C TYR A 98 2.52 9.99 -7.38
N ASP A 99 3.82 9.68 -7.38
CA ASP A 99 4.86 10.47 -6.73
C ASP A 99 5.15 11.83 -7.37
N ALA A 100 4.74 12.06 -8.63
CA ALA A 100 4.83 13.37 -9.26
C ALA A 100 3.81 14.38 -8.71
N LYS A 101 2.73 13.91 -8.06
CA LYS A 101 1.71 14.74 -7.43
C LYS A 101 1.25 14.09 -6.10
N PRO A 102 2.14 13.95 -5.10
CA PRO A 102 1.80 13.22 -3.89
C PRO A 102 0.82 14.02 -3.03
N ALA A 103 -0.16 13.33 -2.46
CA ALA A 103 -1.11 13.90 -1.51
C ALA A 103 -1.49 12.82 -0.48
N TRP A 104 -1.82 13.22 0.75
CA TRP A 104 -2.22 12.30 1.82
C TRP A 104 -3.14 12.99 2.81
N GLY A 105 -3.82 12.20 3.65
CA GLY A 105 -4.81 12.70 4.60
C GLY A 105 -5.20 11.64 5.64
N GLY A 106 -6.33 11.90 6.32
CA GLY A 106 -6.90 10.95 7.29
C GLY A 106 -6.00 10.70 8.52
N GLY A 107 -5.20 11.69 8.90
CA GLY A 107 -4.27 11.58 10.03
C GLY A 107 -2.99 10.78 9.75
N LEU A 108 -2.71 10.43 8.49
CA LEU A 108 -1.46 9.77 8.11
C LEU A 108 -0.27 10.73 8.32
N PRO A 109 0.71 10.40 9.19
CA PRO A 109 1.87 11.28 9.43
C PRO A 109 2.70 11.47 8.16
N GLU A 110 3.15 12.69 7.88
CA GLU A 110 3.91 13.01 6.67
C GLU A 110 5.14 12.10 6.44
N PRO A 111 5.99 11.82 7.44
CA PRO A 111 7.14 10.92 7.23
C PRO A 111 6.72 9.51 6.77
N VAL A 112 5.60 9.02 7.29
CA VAL A 112 5.03 7.71 6.92
C VAL A 112 4.44 7.79 5.51
N ALA A 113 3.63 8.82 5.22
CA ALA A 113 3.03 9.02 3.91
C ALA A 113 4.07 9.07 2.80
N ARG A 114 5.13 9.89 2.97
CA ARG A 114 6.23 9.98 2.00
C ARG A 114 6.92 8.65 1.79
N ARG A 115 7.24 7.94 2.87
CA ARG A 115 7.89 6.62 2.80
C ARG A 115 7.03 5.61 2.02
N LEU A 116 5.72 5.55 2.31
CA LEU A 116 4.76 4.70 1.60
C LEU A 116 4.70 5.04 0.11
N ILE A 117 4.61 6.32 -0.23
CA ILE A 117 4.59 6.78 -1.63
C ILE A 117 5.89 6.38 -2.34
N THR A 118 7.06 6.58 -1.73
CA THR A 118 8.36 6.21 -2.32
C THR A 118 8.49 4.70 -2.56
N TYR A 119 8.10 3.87 -1.59
CA TYR A 119 8.07 2.42 -1.82
C TYR A 119 7.17 2.07 -3.01
N TYR A 120 5.96 2.63 -3.04
CA TYR A 120 4.99 2.24 -4.03
C TYR A 120 5.37 2.68 -5.45
N SER A 121 5.85 3.93 -5.61
CA SER A 121 6.18 4.49 -6.91
C SER A 121 7.43 3.85 -7.54
N ASN A 122 8.38 3.41 -6.71
CA ASN A 122 9.56 2.68 -7.17
C ASN A 122 9.27 1.20 -7.42
N GLY A 123 8.23 0.65 -6.81
CA GLY A 123 7.79 -0.73 -7.04
C GLY A 123 8.86 -1.78 -6.73
N GLY A 124 8.66 -3.01 -7.20
CA GLY A 124 9.53 -4.14 -6.87
C GLY A 124 9.20 -4.76 -5.50
N ARG A 125 9.56 -6.03 -5.34
CA ARG A 125 9.11 -6.86 -4.21
C ARG A 125 9.56 -6.28 -2.85
N GLN A 126 10.83 -5.90 -2.71
CA GLN A 126 11.36 -5.34 -1.46
C GLN A 126 10.62 -4.06 -1.06
N ASN A 127 10.32 -3.18 -2.02
CA ASN A 127 9.60 -1.96 -1.71
C ASN A 127 8.15 -2.25 -1.32
N PHE A 128 7.47 -3.18 -1.99
CA PHE A 128 6.11 -3.57 -1.58
C PHE A 128 6.08 -4.25 -0.20
N GLU A 129 7.08 -5.07 0.13
CA GLU A 129 7.25 -5.61 1.49
C GLU A 129 7.46 -4.48 2.51
N GLY A 130 8.33 -3.51 2.20
CA GLY A 130 8.55 -2.32 3.02
C GLY A 130 7.29 -1.45 3.18
N PHE A 131 6.49 -1.32 2.13
CA PHE A 131 5.20 -0.61 2.14
C PHE A 131 4.26 -1.24 3.17
N PHE A 132 4.00 -2.55 3.07
CA PHE A 132 3.03 -3.21 3.96
C PHE A 132 3.56 -3.36 5.39
N ALA A 133 4.86 -3.55 5.59
CA ALA A 133 5.46 -3.54 6.92
C ALA A 133 5.31 -2.16 7.61
N THR A 134 5.58 -1.08 6.85
CA THR A 134 5.42 0.30 7.34
C THR A 134 3.96 0.61 7.66
N LEU A 135 3.05 0.23 6.77
CA LEU A 135 1.61 0.44 6.95
C LEU A 135 1.08 -0.33 8.17
N ALA A 136 1.45 -1.60 8.33
CA ALA A 136 1.02 -2.41 9.45
C ALA A 136 1.48 -1.82 10.80
N ALA A 137 2.72 -1.35 10.89
CA ALA A 137 3.22 -0.68 12.09
C ALA A 137 2.44 0.61 12.38
N GLN A 138 2.17 1.42 11.35
CA GLN A 138 1.36 2.64 11.47
C GLN A 138 -0.05 2.34 11.99
N LEU A 139 -0.73 1.34 11.42
CA LEU A 139 -2.07 0.94 11.84
C LEU A 139 -2.11 0.35 13.25
N GLN A 140 -1.02 -0.25 13.71
CA GLN A 140 -0.86 -0.73 15.09
C GLN A 140 -0.46 0.37 16.08
N GLY A 141 -0.25 1.62 15.62
CA GLY A 141 0.23 2.72 16.45
C GLY A 141 1.66 2.51 16.98
N ARG A 142 2.49 1.76 16.25
CA ARG A 142 3.85 1.41 16.65
C ARG A 142 4.86 2.03 15.70
N ALA A 143 6.07 2.27 16.19
CA ALA A 143 7.21 2.51 15.32
C ALA A 143 7.51 1.24 14.50
N ALA A 144 8.10 1.42 13.32
CA ALA A 144 8.51 0.34 12.42
C ALA A 144 10.05 0.17 12.39
N PRO A 145 10.73 -0.04 13.54
CA PRO A 145 12.18 -0.20 13.53
C PRO A 145 12.57 -1.44 12.73
N GLY A 146 13.56 -1.29 11.85
CA GLY A 146 14.10 -2.40 11.06
C GLY A 146 13.41 -2.65 9.71
N VAL A 147 12.39 -1.87 9.32
CA VAL A 147 11.91 -1.89 7.94
C VAL A 147 12.94 -1.18 7.04
N PRO A 148 13.57 -1.86 6.06
CA PRO A 148 14.63 -1.28 5.23
C PRO A 148 14.16 -0.02 4.49
N GLU A 149 15.03 0.97 4.27
CA GLU A 149 14.69 2.16 3.47
C GLU A 149 14.18 1.80 2.06
N PRO A 150 13.31 2.63 1.44
CA PRO A 150 12.90 2.44 0.05
C PRO A 150 14.09 2.38 -0.90
N VAL A 151 14.08 1.38 -1.79
CA VAL A 151 15.00 1.31 -2.92
C VAL A 151 14.48 2.23 -4.01
N VAL A 152 15.23 3.30 -4.29
CA VAL A 152 14.93 4.22 -5.40
C VAL A 152 15.63 3.71 -6.65
N PHE A 153 14.84 3.28 -7.64
CA PHE A 153 15.42 2.82 -8.90
C PHE A 153 15.76 4.02 -9.80
N PRO A 154 16.86 3.94 -10.56
CA PRO A 154 17.20 4.99 -11.52
C PRO A 154 16.12 5.07 -12.61
N LYS A 155 15.93 6.27 -13.16
CA LYS A 155 14.94 6.53 -14.23
C LYS A 155 15.19 5.71 -15.50
N THR A 156 16.44 5.29 -15.71
CA THR A 156 16.88 4.42 -16.81
C THR A 156 17.72 3.31 -16.21
N ALA A 157 17.37 2.06 -16.52
CA ALA A 157 18.05 0.89 -15.99
C ALA A 157 17.84 -0.33 -16.90
N VAL A 158 18.67 -1.35 -16.73
CA VAL A 158 18.49 -2.69 -17.30
C VAL A 158 18.04 -3.64 -16.22
N TYR A 159 16.93 -4.35 -16.46
CA TYR A 159 16.58 -5.54 -15.70
C TYR A 159 17.29 -6.76 -16.27
N HIS A 160 17.96 -7.54 -15.42
CA HIS A 160 18.52 -8.83 -15.83
C HIS A 160 18.41 -9.87 -14.69
N PRO A 161 17.83 -11.07 -14.93
CA PRO A 161 17.61 -12.08 -13.88
C PRO A 161 18.88 -12.58 -13.17
N ARG A 162 20.05 -12.40 -13.79
CA ARG A 162 21.35 -12.78 -13.22
C ARG A 162 22.16 -11.59 -12.69
N ALA A 163 21.64 -10.37 -12.79
CA ALA A 163 22.34 -9.21 -12.24
C ALA A 163 22.16 -9.16 -10.71
N PRO A 164 23.20 -8.77 -9.94
CA PRO A 164 23.05 -8.45 -8.54
C PRO A 164 21.95 -7.39 -8.35
N GLY A 165 20.96 -7.67 -7.48
CA GLY A 165 19.85 -6.75 -7.24
C GLY A 165 18.87 -6.58 -8.42
N LEU A 166 18.98 -7.41 -9.48
CA LEU A 166 18.13 -7.46 -10.67
C LEU A 166 18.13 -6.22 -11.59
N VAL A 167 18.47 -5.04 -11.08
CA VAL A 167 18.41 -3.76 -11.80
C VAL A 167 19.79 -3.09 -11.80
N VAL A 168 20.30 -2.76 -12.99
CA VAL A 168 21.60 -2.08 -13.17
C VAL A 168 21.38 -0.75 -13.87
N ALA A 169 21.92 0.34 -13.31
CA ALA A 169 21.74 1.70 -13.83
C ALA A 169 22.43 1.92 -15.19
N ASP A 170 23.59 1.29 -15.39
CA ASP A 170 24.38 1.38 -16.61
C ASP A 170 24.30 0.08 -17.42
N PRO A 171 23.62 0.07 -18.59
CA PRO A 171 23.61 -1.08 -19.50
C PRO A 171 25.00 -1.53 -19.93
N VAL A 172 25.95 -0.60 -20.08
CA VAL A 172 27.31 -0.90 -20.57
C VAL A 172 28.12 -1.62 -19.51
N ALA A 173 27.92 -1.30 -18.23
CA ALA A 173 28.56 -1.99 -17.12
C ALA A 173 28.16 -3.47 -17.01
N TRP A 174 26.97 -3.85 -17.51
CA TRP A 174 26.55 -5.26 -17.57
C TRP A 174 27.16 -6.04 -18.75
N LEU A 175 27.51 -5.36 -19.84
CA LEU A 175 28.04 -5.99 -21.05
C LEU A 175 29.55 -6.28 -20.99
N ARG A 176 30.23 -5.89 -19.91
CA ARG A 176 31.66 -6.13 -19.66
C ARG A 176 31.84 -7.30 -18.70
#